data_AF-A0A2G9H1A3-F1
#
_entry.id   AF-A0A2G9H1A3-F1
#
_cell.length_a   1.000
_cell.length_b   1.000
_cell.length_c   1.000
_cell.angle_alpha   90.00
_cell.angle_beta   90.00
_cell.angle_gamma   90.00
#
_symmetry.space_group_name_H-M   'P 1'
#
loop_
_entity.id
_entity.type
_entity.pdbx_description
1 polymer ?
#
loop_
_entity_poly.entity_id
_entity_poly.type
_entity_poly.pdbx_seq_one_letter_code
_entity_poly.pdbx_strand_id
1 'polypeptide(L)' 'MAPAWGAFWGTRVLEIVKKHDSGGLVWKRIKLTSTRKANAKKRLRRVWQNEAVLRACSEPSPAGMLRAEGEKIASKEN' A
#
# COMPACT_ATOMS: atom_id res chain seq x y z
N MET A 1 -46.67 9.29 -51.41
CA MET A 1 -46.07 8.27 -50.51
C MET A 1 -44.58 8.57 -50.43
N ALA A 2 -44.10 9.13 -49.31
CA ALA A 2 -42.70 9.52 -49.16
C ALA A 2 -41.82 8.27 -48.98
N PRO A 3 -40.66 8.17 -49.67
CA PRO A 3 -39.82 6.99 -49.56
C PRO A 3 -39.10 6.99 -48.21
N ALA A 4 -39.30 5.93 -47.44
CA ALA A 4 -38.66 5.64 -46.16
C ALA A 4 -37.12 5.40 -46.25
N TRP A 5 -36.48 5.73 -47.38
CA TRP A 5 -35.06 5.44 -47.64
C TRP A 5 -34.09 6.36 -46.91
N GLY A 6 -34.52 7.53 -46.43
CA GLY A 6 -33.66 8.46 -45.68
C GLY A 6 -33.55 8.19 -44.17
N ALA A 7 -34.49 7.44 -43.59
CA ALA A 7 -34.57 7.23 -42.15
C ALA A 7 -33.54 6.21 -41.61
N PHE A 8 -33.04 5.32 -42.48
CA PHE A 8 -32.09 4.28 -42.07
C PHE A 8 -30.61 4.70 -42.13
N TRP A 9 -30.28 5.84 -42.74
CA TRP A 9 -28.90 6.34 -42.78
C TRP A 9 -28.57 7.28 -41.60
N GLY A 10 -29.54 8.04 -41.10
CA GLY A 10 -29.34 8.94 -39.95
C GLY A 10 -29.20 8.22 -38.61
N THR A 11 -29.82 7.04 -38.45
CA THR A 11 -29.77 6.25 -37.21
C THR A 11 -28.41 5.60 -36.98
N ARG A 12 -27.74 5.14 -38.05
CA ARG A 12 -26.39 4.56 -37.95
C ARG A 12 -25.33 5.58 -37.52
N VAL A 13 -25.44 6.83 -37.95
CA VAL A 13 -24.52 7.91 -37.52
C VAL A 13 -24.67 8.18 -36.02
N LEU A 14 -25.90 8.24 -35.50
CA LEU A 14 -26.14 8.36 -34.06
C LEU A 14 -25.68 7.11 -33.28
N GLU A 15 -25.78 5.92 -33.87
CA GLU A 15 -25.27 4.68 -33.29
C GLU A 15 -23.73 4.69 -33.20
N ILE A 16 -23.04 5.20 -34.22
CA ILE A 16 -21.58 5.38 -34.24
C ILE A 16 -21.15 6.47 -33.26
N VAL A 17 -21.91 7.57 -33.16
CA VAL A 17 -21.66 8.67 -32.21
C VAL A 17 -21.91 8.22 -30.76
N LYS A 18 -22.83 7.27 -30.54
CA LYS A 18 -23.17 6.76 -29.21
C LYS A 18 -22.39 5.50 -28.80
N LYS A 19 -21.71 4.83 -29.74
CA LYS A 19 -20.72 3.77 -29.48
C LYS A 19 -19.29 4.28 -29.41
N HIS A 20 -19.10 5.50 -28.90
CA HIS A 20 -17.93 5.67 -28.05
C HIS A 20 -18.28 5.02 -26.71
N ASP A 21 -18.20 3.69 -26.64
CA ASP A 21 -17.91 2.98 -25.40
C ASP A 21 -16.48 3.38 -24.95
N SER A 22 -16.22 4.68 -24.83
CA SER A 22 -15.22 5.16 -23.88
C SER A 22 -15.68 4.57 -22.58
N GLY A 23 -15.01 3.49 -22.16
CA GLY A 23 -14.90 3.18 -20.76
C GLY A 23 -14.67 4.53 -20.08
N GLY A 24 -15.65 4.96 -19.28
CA GLY A 24 -15.61 6.25 -18.60
C GLY A 24 -14.33 6.37 -17.77
N LEU A 25 -14.13 7.53 -17.13
CA LEU A 25 -13.00 7.87 -16.24
C LEU A 25 -12.00 6.71 -16.04
N VAL A 26 -11.03 6.61 -16.96
CA VAL A 26 -10.16 5.42 -17.02
C VAL A 26 -9.28 5.39 -15.78
N TRP A 27 -9.49 4.39 -14.94
CA TRP A 27 -8.62 4.11 -13.79
C TRP A 27 -7.25 3.65 -14.30
N LYS A 28 -6.36 4.63 -14.47
CA LYS A 28 -5.03 4.38 -15.04
C LYS A 28 -4.23 3.49 -14.10
N ARG A 29 -3.97 2.25 -14.53
CA ARG A 29 -3.06 1.34 -13.83
C ARG A 29 -1.62 1.82 -14.03
N ILE A 30 -1.06 2.44 -13.00
CA ILE A 30 0.32 2.95 -13.04
C ILE A 30 1.29 1.77 -12.82
N LYS A 31 2.26 1.60 -13.72
CA LYS A 31 3.31 0.59 -13.59
C LYS A 31 4.17 0.87 -12.37
N LEU A 32 4.75 -0.20 -11.81
CA LEU A 32 5.70 -0.07 -10.70
C LEU A 32 7.06 0.44 -11.22
N THR A 33 7.24 1.75 -11.23
CA THR A 33 8.48 2.41 -11.65
C THR A 33 9.60 2.26 -10.61
N SER A 34 10.85 2.46 -11.02
CA SER A 34 12.05 2.37 -10.16
C SER A 34 11.94 3.26 -8.91
N THR A 35 11.51 4.51 -9.05
CA THR A 35 11.31 5.43 -7.93
C THR A 35 10.26 4.92 -6.94
N ARG A 36 9.17 4.32 -7.44
CA ARG A 36 8.12 3.73 -6.60
C ARG A 36 8.64 2.49 -5.85
N LYS A 37 9.46 1.65 -6.49
CA LYS A 37 10.17 0.53 -5.84
C LYS A 37 11.10 1.02 -4.73
N ALA A 38 11.83 2.11 -4.96
CA ALA A 38 12.72 2.68 -3.96
C ALA A 38 11.95 3.19 -2.72
N ASN A 39 10.76 3.79 -2.92
CA ASN A 39 9.88 4.18 -1.82
C ASN A 39 9.38 2.97 -1.03
N ALA A 40 8.98 1.88 -1.72
CA ALA A 40 8.59 0.63 -1.06
C ALA A 40 9.74 0.07 -0.19
N LYS A 41 10.97 0.04 -0.71
CA LYS A 41 12.17 -0.38 0.07
C LYS A 41 12.43 0.52 1.28
N LYS A 42 12.14 1.83 1.20
CA LYS A 42 12.22 2.74 2.36
C LYS A 42 11.17 2.40 3.41
N ARG A 43 9.92 2.14 3.00
CA ARG A 43 8.83 1.75 3.92
C ARG A 43 9.14 0.44 4.64
N LEU A 44 9.58 -0.58 3.90
CA LEU A 44 9.96 -1.87 4.48
C LEU A 44 11.08 -1.73 5.53
N ARG A 45 12.13 -0.95 5.22
CA ARG A 45 13.21 -0.70 6.19
C ARG A 45 12.73 0.00 7.46
N ARG A 46 11.80 0.95 7.35
CA ARG A 46 11.21 1.63 8.52
C ARG A 46 10.44 0.64 9.40
N VAL A 47 9.63 -0.23 8.78
CA VAL A 47 8.88 -1.26 9.51
C VAL A 47 9.84 -2.21 10.23
N TRP A 48 10.89 -2.68 9.57
CA TRP A 48 11.89 -3.53 10.21
C TRP A 48 12.62 -2.85 11.36
N GLN A 49 12.97 -1.57 11.23
CA GLN A 49 13.56 -0.82 12.34
C GLN A 49 12.60 -0.72 13.52
N ASN A 50 11.33 -0.39 13.26
CA ASN A 50 10.31 -0.31 14.30
C ASN A 50 10.10 -1.65 14.99
N GLU A 51 10.02 -2.74 14.22
CA GLU A 51 9.90 -4.11 14.75
C GLU A 51 11.12 -4.50 15.57
N ALA A 52 12.34 -4.17 15.11
CA ALA A 52 13.57 -4.45 15.85
C ALA A 52 13.61 -3.68 17.18
N VAL A 53 13.20 -2.41 17.20
CA VAL A 53 13.12 -1.61 18.42
C VAL A 53 12.07 -2.19 19.38
N LEU A 54 10.88 -2.52 18.90
CA LEU A 54 9.82 -3.09 19.74
C LEU A 54 10.24 -4.46 20.32
N ARG A 55 10.90 -5.31 19.52
CA ARG A 55 11.46 -6.58 19.99
C ARG A 55 12.54 -6.36 21.05
N ALA A 56 13.47 -5.45 20.81
CA ALA A 56 14.50 -5.09 21.79
C ALA A 56 13.90 -4.53 23.09
N CYS A 57 12.79 -3.81 23.03
CA CYS A 57 12.07 -3.33 24.22
C CYS A 57 11.24 -4.41 24.93
N SER A 58 10.90 -5.51 24.25
CA SER A 58 10.19 -6.65 24.85
C SER A 58 11.11 -7.63 25.57
N GLU A 59 12.40 -7.61 25.23
CA GLU A 59 13.43 -8.31 26.02
C GLU A 59 13.74 -7.47 27.28
N PRO A 60 13.82 -8.09 28.47
CA PRO A 60 14.23 -7.39 29.68
C PRO A 60 15.61 -6.76 29.47
N SER A 61 15.67 -5.44 29.59
CA SER A 61 16.91 -4.67 29.45
C SER A 61 18.03 -5.30 30.31
N PRO A 62 19.25 -5.51 29.78
CA PRO A 62 20.35 -6.06 30.56
C PRO A 62 20.70 -5.20 31.78
N ALA A 63 20.38 -3.90 31.76
CA ALA A 63 20.51 -3.01 32.91
C ALA A 63 19.52 -3.33 34.05
N GLY A 64 18.34 -3.85 33.72
CA GLY A 64 17.38 -4.38 34.70
C GLY A 64 17.82 -5.71 35.29
N MET A 65 18.47 -6.58 34.50
CA MET A 65 19.06 -7.83 34.99
C MET A 65 20.26 -7.59 35.91
N LEU A 66 21.18 -6.67 35.59
CA LEU A 66 22.32 -6.34 36.44
C LEU A 66 21.88 -5.79 37.81
N ARG A 67 20.80 -5.00 37.84
CA ARG A 67 20.21 -4.50 39.08
C ARG A 67 19.53 -5.61 39.88
N ALA A 68 18.76 -6.47 39.20
CA ALA A 68 18.07 -7.59 39.84
C ALA A 68 19.03 -8.69 40.35
N GLU A 69 20.17 -8.92 39.69
CA GLU A 69 21.22 -9.80 40.22
C GLU A 69 21.98 -9.15 41.38
N GLY A 70 22.31 -7.85 41.29
CA GLY A 70 22.96 -7.11 42.38
C GLY A 70 22.15 -7.12 43.68
N GLU A 71 20.83 -6.97 43.61
CA GLU A 71 19.94 -7.05 44.78
C GLU A 71 19.80 -8.49 45.32
N LYS A 72 19.85 -9.51 44.46
CA LYS A 72 19.83 -10.93 44.88
C LYS A 72 21.13 -11.39 45.55
N ILE A 73 22.27 -10.82 45.14
CA ILE A 73 23.57 -11.12 45.76
C ILE A 73 23.65 -10.45 47.13
N ALA A 74 23.24 -9.19 47.25
CA ALA A 74 23.25 -8.43 48.51
C ALA A 74 22.29 -8.99 49.58
N SER A 75 21.19 -9.64 49.18
CA SER A 75 20.25 -10.29 50.11
C SER A 75 20.69 -11.69 50.55
N LYS A 76 21.75 -12.25 49.96
CA LYS A 76 22.30 -13.58 50.32
C LYS A 76 23.54 -13.49 51.23
N GLU A 77 24.08 -12.28 51.41
CA GLU A 77 25.22 -11.98 52.31
C GLU A 77 24.81 -11.48 53.71
N ASN A 78 23.50 -11.37 54.00
CA ASN A 78 22.97 -11.23 55.37
C ASN A 78 22.33 -12.55 55.83
#